data_AF-A0A938TK40-F1
#
_entry.id   AF-A0A938TK40-F1
#
_cell.length_a   1.000
_cell.length_b   1.000
_cell.length_c   1.000
_cell.angle_alpha   90.00
_cell.angle_beta   90.00
_cell.angle_gamma   90.00
#
_symmetry.space_group_name_H-M   'P 1'
#
loop_
_entity.id
_entity.type
_entity.pdbx_description
1 polymer ?
#
loop_
_entity_poly.entity_id
_entity_poly.type
_entity_poly.pdbx_seq_one_letter_code
_entity_poly.pdbx_strand_id
1 'polypeptide(L)'
;RFRGFNSPPASPGASGLNIVPLDSDEGRLTHIQFGEHGERMLRGMRRAIACFASSGNNVIIDDLLFRREYLLDYVDTLEGLETWFIGVRCSRDVVQEREAKRPGRFPGTAISHFHQVHAHGVPYDLEVDTSASSPRFCAEAIIARLDSPPEVFPCLRRDVVADRPH
;
A
#
# COMPACT_ATOMS: atom_id res chain seq x y z
N ARG A 1 -21.65 11.43 13.80
CA ARG A 1 -20.85 11.40 12.55
C ARG A 1 -19.61 10.56 12.86
N PHE A 2 -19.69 9.23 12.71
CA PHE A 2 -18.59 8.33 13.05
C PHE A 2 -17.46 8.56 12.03
N ARG A 3 -16.49 9.38 12.42
CA ARG A 3 -15.17 9.33 11.79
C ARG A 3 -14.58 7.98 12.24
N GLY A 4 -14.03 7.18 11.33
CA GLY A 4 -13.49 5.83 11.60
C GLY A 4 -12.31 5.83 12.56
N PHE A 5 -12.55 6.25 13.80
CA PHE A 5 -11.59 6.45 14.87
C PHE A 5 -12.07 5.71 16.09
N ASN A 6 -11.23 4.78 16.54
CA ASN A 6 -11.46 3.94 17.70
C ASN A 6 -12.91 3.46 17.79
N SER A 7 -13.49 3.13 16.63
CA SER A 7 -14.90 2.78 16.54
C SER A 7 -15.09 1.46 17.28
N PRO A 8 -16.07 1.35 18.21
CA PRO A 8 -16.26 0.13 18.98
C PRO A 8 -16.52 -1.08 18.09
N PRO A 9 -16.18 -2.30 18.55
CA PRO A 9 -16.57 -3.54 17.87
C PRO A 9 -18.07 -3.56 17.53
N ALA A 10 -18.41 -4.17 16.40
CA ALA A 10 -19.78 -4.24 15.86
C ALA A 10 -20.44 -2.89 15.48
N SER A 11 -19.73 -1.76 15.57
CA SER A 11 -20.21 -0.48 15.06
C SER A 11 -20.03 -0.36 13.53
N PRO A 12 -20.84 0.48 12.85
CA PRO A 12 -20.63 0.76 11.43
C PRO A 12 -19.21 1.30 11.13
N GLY A 13 -18.62 2.07 12.04
CA GLY A 13 -17.24 2.55 11.89
C GLY A 13 -16.21 1.43 11.92
N ALA A 14 -16.40 0.42 12.79
CA ALA A 14 -15.52 -0.75 12.85
C ALA A 14 -15.65 -1.67 11.63
N SER A 15 -16.79 -1.64 10.93
CA SER A 15 -16.97 -2.39 9.67
C SER A 15 -16.17 -1.78 8.50
N GLY A 16 -15.81 -0.50 8.55
CA GLY A 16 -15.10 0.22 7.49
C GLY A 16 -13.59 0.30 7.73
N LEU A 17 -12.98 1.43 7.33
CA LEU A 17 -11.62 1.80 7.76
C LEU A 17 -11.71 2.38 9.19
N ASN A 18 -10.94 1.81 10.10
CA ASN A 18 -10.88 2.23 11.50
C ASN A 18 -9.43 2.44 11.93
N ILE A 19 -9.13 3.57 12.54
CA ILE A 19 -7.83 3.84 13.15
C ILE A 19 -7.98 3.64 14.66
N VAL A 20 -7.27 2.65 15.19
CA VAL A 20 -7.35 2.24 16.60
C VAL A 20 -6.04 2.51 17.33
N PRO A 21 -6.06 2.77 18.65
CA PRO A 21 -4.84 2.81 19.45
C PRO A 21 -4.10 1.47 19.38
N LEU A 22 -2.77 1.54 19.38
CA LEU A 22 -1.88 0.39 19.50
C LEU A 22 -0.96 0.65 20.69
N ASP A 23 -1.07 -0.22 21.71
CA ASP A 23 -0.13 -0.21 22.83
C ASP A 23 1.21 -0.77 22.35
N SER A 24 2.26 0.04 22.46
CA SER A 24 3.63 -0.38 22.15
C SER A 24 4.62 0.21 23.15
N ASP A 25 5.78 -0.44 23.26
CA ASP A 25 6.90 0.06 24.08
C ASP A 25 7.47 1.38 23.53
N GLU A 26 7.14 1.74 22.29
CA GLU A 26 7.57 2.97 21.61
C GLU A 26 6.62 4.16 21.83
N GLY A 27 5.61 3.99 22.69
CA GLY A 27 4.65 5.03 23.06
C GLY A 27 3.26 4.84 22.44
N ARG A 28 2.50 5.92 22.35
CA ARG A 28 1.12 5.86 21.81
C ARG A 28 1.16 5.80 20.29
N LEU A 29 1.03 4.59 19.75
CA LEU A 29 0.88 4.37 18.32
C LEU A 29 -0.59 4.22 17.95
N THR A 30 -0.86 4.30 16.65
CA THR A 30 -2.16 4.02 16.08
C THR A 30 -2.02 3.06 14.91
N HIS A 31 -3.00 2.20 14.70
CA HIS A 31 -2.99 1.17 13.67
C HIS A 31 -4.25 1.27 12.81
N ILE A 32 -4.10 1.10 11.50
CA ILE A 32 -5.20 1.07 10.55
C ILE A 32 -5.73 -0.36 10.46
N GLN A 33 -7.04 -0.50 10.63
CA GLN A 33 -7.76 -1.76 10.48
C GLN A 33 -8.90 -1.60 9.47
N PHE A 34 -9.25 -2.71 8.82
CA PHE A 34 -10.37 -2.78 7.89
C PHE A 34 -11.33 -3.87 8.36
N GLY A 35 -12.58 -3.50 8.61
CA GLY A 35 -13.67 -4.47 8.77
C GLY A 35 -14.18 -4.96 7.41
N GLU A 36 -15.24 -5.78 7.42
CA GLU A 36 -15.81 -6.40 6.22
C GLU A 36 -16.12 -5.40 5.09
N HIS A 37 -16.69 -4.22 5.42
CA HIS A 37 -16.97 -3.18 4.44
C HIS A 37 -15.69 -2.52 3.90
N GLY A 38 -14.70 -2.32 4.77
CA GLY A 38 -13.37 -1.82 4.37
C GLY A 38 -12.70 -2.78 3.38
N GLU A 39 -12.71 -4.08 3.69
CA GLU A 39 -12.18 -5.12 2.82
C GLU A 39 -12.86 -5.17 1.46
N ARG A 40 -14.20 -5.14 1.46
CA ARG A 40 -15.00 -5.11 0.23
C ARG A 40 -14.73 -3.85 -0.59
N MET A 41 -14.57 -2.70 0.07
CA MET A 41 -14.24 -1.43 -0.57
C MET A 41 -12.86 -1.48 -1.22
N LEU A 42 -11.82 -1.93 -0.52
CA LEU A 42 -10.47 -2.09 -1.08
C LEU A 42 -10.45 -3.07 -2.25
N ARG A 43 -11.21 -4.17 -2.16
CA ARG A 43 -11.41 -5.12 -3.27
C ARG A 43 -12.04 -4.44 -4.49
N GLY A 44 -13.06 -3.62 -4.27
CA GLY A 44 -13.74 -2.85 -5.32
C GLY A 44 -12.82 -1.79 -5.96
N MET A 45 -12.02 -1.09 -5.14
CA MET A 45 -11.04 -0.10 -5.59
C MET A 45 -10.09 -0.69 -6.61
N ARG A 46 -9.49 -1.87 -6.33
CA ARG A 46 -8.56 -2.53 -7.27
C ARG A 46 -9.21 -2.90 -8.60
N ARG A 47 -10.47 -3.32 -8.59
CA ARG A 47 -11.25 -3.63 -9.81
C ARG A 47 -11.59 -2.37 -10.60
N ALA A 48 -11.90 -1.27 -9.92
CA ALA A 48 -12.11 0.03 -10.57
C ALA A 48 -10.83 0.52 -11.25
N ILE A 49 -9.68 0.40 -10.56
CA ILE A 49 -8.35 0.69 -11.11
C ILE A 49 -8.10 -0.11 -12.40
N ALA A 50 -8.32 -1.44 -12.37
CA ALA A 50 -8.17 -2.27 -13.56
C ALA A 50 -9.05 -1.81 -14.72
N CYS A 51 -10.31 -1.44 -14.44
CA CYS A 51 -11.23 -0.92 -15.45
C CYS A 51 -10.71 0.38 -16.11
N PHE A 52 -10.16 1.30 -15.32
CA PHE A 52 -9.53 2.51 -15.88
C PHE A 52 -8.36 2.15 -16.79
N ALA A 53 -7.46 1.29 -16.33
CA ALA A 53 -6.28 0.89 -17.07
C ALA A 53 -6.62 0.12 -18.37
N SER A 54 -7.53 -0.87 -18.30
CA SER A 54 -7.97 -1.63 -19.47
C SER A 54 -8.74 -0.79 -20.48
N SER A 55 -9.28 0.36 -20.07
CA SER A 55 -9.91 1.34 -20.97
C SER A 55 -8.92 2.27 -21.66
N GLY A 56 -7.60 2.06 -21.49
CA GLY A 56 -6.53 2.82 -22.14
C GLY A 56 -6.04 4.04 -21.36
N ASN A 57 -6.38 4.16 -20.06
CA ASN A 57 -5.86 5.25 -19.23
C ASN A 57 -4.53 4.86 -18.57
N ASN A 58 -3.60 5.81 -18.49
CA ASN A 58 -2.42 5.68 -17.65
C ASN A 58 -2.81 5.94 -16.19
N VAL A 59 -2.59 4.95 -15.31
CA VAL A 59 -3.03 5.01 -13.90
C VAL A 59 -1.81 4.93 -12.98
N ILE A 60 -1.73 5.85 -12.01
CA ILE A 60 -0.78 5.80 -10.90
C ILE A 60 -1.57 5.51 -9.62
N ILE A 61 -1.10 4.52 -8.85
CA ILE A 61 -1.72 4.08 -7.61
C ILE A 61 -0.69 4.26 -6.50
N ASP A 62 -1.01 5.06 -5.49
CA ASP A 62 -0.28 5.14 -4.23
C ASP A 62 -1.07 4.36 -3.18
N ASP A 63 -0.52 3.24 -2.72
CA ASP A 63 -1.20 2.33 -1.79
C ASP A 63 -0.25 1.81 -0.72
N LEU A 64 -0.81 1.49 0.45
CA LEU A 64 -0.11 0.87 1.57
C LEU A 64 -0.51 -0.61 1.65
N LEU A 65 0.42 -1.49 1.32
CA LEU A 65 0.16 -2.93 1.30
C LEU A 65 0.25 -3.54 2.70
N PHE A 66 -0.82 -3.36 3.49
CA PHE A 66 -0.86 -3.86 4.88
C PHE A 66 -0.79 -5.39 5.01
N ARG A 67 -1.18 -6.14 3.97
CA ARG A 67 -1.13 -7.61 3.96
C ARG A 67 -0.76 -8.13 2.58
N ARG A 68 -0.11 -9.30 2.52
CA ARG A 68 0.33 -9.93 1.26
C ARG A 68 -0.85 -10.21 0.33
N GLU A 69 -2.02 -10.51 0.86
CA GLU A 69 -3.23 -10.80 0.06
C GLU A 69 -3.68 -9.59 -0.77
N TYR A 70 -3.37 -8.35 -0.33
CA TYR A 70 -3.65 -7.16 -1.14
C TYR A 70 -2.78 -7.11 -2.39
N LEU A 71 -1.50 -7.45 -2.27
CA LEU A 71 -0.60 -7.56 -3.41
C LEU A 71 -1.07 -8.67 -4.35
N LEU A 72 -1.46 -9.83 -3.81
CA LEU A 72 -1.95 -10.94 -4.62
C LEU A 72 -3.25 -10.58 -5.37
N ASP A 73 -4.18 -9.86 -4.75
CA ASP A 73 -5.41 -9.38 -5.43
C ASP A 73 -5.06 -8.33 -6.51
N TYR A 74 -4.02 -7.50 -6.34
CA TYR A 74 -3.52 -6.64 -7.43
C TYR A 74 -2.93 -7.45 -8.60
N VAL A 75 -2.10 -8.46 -8.32
CA VAL A 75 -1.47 -9.29 -9.36
C VAL A 75 -2.49 -10.07 -10.20
N ASP A 76 -3.56 -10.54 -9.56
CA ASP A 76 -4.71 -11.18 -10.21
C ASP A 76 -5.55 -10.15 -11.00
N THR A 77 -5.93 -9.04 -10.36
CA THR A 77 -6.83 -8.04 -10.93
C THR A 77 -6.22 -7.27 -12.11
N LEU A 78 -4.90 -7.10 -12.13
CA LEU A 78 -4.16 -6.40 -13.19
C LEU A 78 -3.49 -7.35 -14.19
N GLU A 79 -3.98 -8.59 -14.28
CA GLU A 79 -3.52 -9.53 -15.29
C GLU A 79 -3.68 -8.99 -16.72
N GLY A 80 -2.64 -9.18 -17.54
CA GLY A 80 -2.60 -8.72 -18.93
C GLY A 80 -2.26 -7.24 -19.09
N LEU A 81 -2.14 -6.48 -18.00
CA LEU A 81 -1.76 -5.06 -18.02
C LEU A 81 -0.28 -4.89 -17.69
N GLU A 82 0.40 -3.98 -18.40
CA GLU A 82 1.75 -3.56 -18.06
C GLU A 82 1.74 -2.76 -16.75
N THR A 83 2.16 -3.40 -15.67
CA THR A 83 2.09 -2.86 -14.30
C THR A 83 3.47 -2.85 -13.66
N TRP A 84 4.04 -1.67 -13.44
CA TRP A 84 5.29 -1.50 -12.70
C TRP A 84 5.04 -1.43 -11.20
N PHE A 85 5.70 -2.29 -10.44
CA PHE A 85 5.61 -2.31 -8.99
C PHE A 85 6.77 -1.54 -8.37
N ILE A 86 6.50 -0.32 -7.90
CA ILE A 86 7.52 0.61 -7.41
C ILE A 86 7.48 0.70 -5.88
N GLY A 87 8.63 0.49 -5.24
CA GLY A 87 8.80 0.65 -3.80
C GLY A 87 9.22 2.06 -3.45
N VAL A 88 8.44 2.78 -2.64
CA VAL A 88 8.82 4.10 -2.12
C VAL A 88 9.26 3.95 -0.67
N ARG A 89 10.57 4.04 -0.42
CA ARG A 89 11.19 3.92 0.89
C ARG A 89 11.44 5.30 1.51
N CYS A 90 11.54 5.31 2.83
CA CYS A 90 11.97 6.46 3.60
C CYS A 90 12.55 5.94 4.92
N SER A 91 13.56 6.62 5.45
CA SER A 91 14.17 6.27 6.72
C SER A 91 13.19 6.57 7.83
N ARG A 92 13.25 5.75 8.88
CA ARG A 92 12.33 5.86 10.01
C ARG A 92 12.37 7.25 10.63
N ASP A 93 13.56 7.82 10.83
CA ASP A 93 13.75 9.14 11.44
C ASP A 93 13.07 10.25 10.61
N VAL A 94 13.22 10.20 9.29
CA VAL A 94 12.58 11.17 8.38
C VAL A 94 11.07 10.99 8.36
N VAL A 95 10.56 9.76 8.43
CA VAL A 95 9.12 9.49 8.58
C VAL A 95 8.56 10.10 9.86
N GLN A 96 9.25 9.92 10.99
CA GLN A 96 8.85 10.50 12.29
C GLN A 96 8.82 12.03 12.23
N GLU A 97 9.89 12.64 11.71
CA GLU A 97 9.99 14.09 11.57
C GLU A 97 8.87 14.65 10.66
N ARG A 98 8.60 13.98 9.53
CA ARG A 98 7.54 14.39 8.60
C ARG A 98 6.14 14.20 9.19
N GLU A 99 5.91 13.14 9.95
CA GLU A 99 4.63 12.90 10.62
C GLU A 99 4.36 13.98 11.68
N ALA A 100 5.37 14.32 12.50
CA ALA A 100 5.26 15.36 13.52
C ALA A 100 4.93 16.75 12.94
N LYS A 101 5.39 17.03 11.71
CA LYS A 101 5.12 18.29 10.99
C LYS A 101 3.78 18.31 10.27
N ARG A 102 2.98 17.23 10.25
CA ARG A 102 1.70 17.15 9.52
C ARG A 102 0.50 17.38 10.47
N PRO A 103 -0.13 18.56 10.43
CA PRO A 103 -1.31 18.82 11.26
C PRO A 103 -2.46 17.88 10.88
N GLY A 104 -3.13 17.30 11.89
CA GLY A 104 -4.28 16.41 11.69
C GLY A 104 -3.91 14.95 11.36
N ARG A 105 -2.63 14.59 11.30
CA ARG A 105 -2.17 13.20 11.26
C ARG A 105 -2.15 12.63 12.68
N PHE A 106 -2.62 11.39 12.84
CA PHE A 106 -2.51 10.71 14.13
C PHE A 106 -1.06 10.32 14.37
N PRO A 107 -0.48 10.70 15.52
CA PRO A 107 0.88 10.31 15.84
C PRO A 107 1.03 8.79 15.82
N GLY A 108 2.16 8.32 15.29
CA GLY A 108 2.55 6.92 15.32
C GLY A 108 1.88 6.02 14.28
N THR A 109 0.99 6.54 13.42
CA THR A 109 0.39 5.71 12.36
C THR A 109 1.45 5.27 11.34
N ALA A 110 2.32 6.18 10.90
CA ALA A 110 3.35 5.81 9.93
C ALA A 110 4.37 4.82 10.51
N ILE A 111 4.65 4.94 11.82
CA ILE A 111 5.60 4.07 12.52
C ILE A 111 5.05 2.67 12.73
N SER A 112 3.78 2.54 13.12
CA SER A 112 3.16 1.21 13.33
C SER A 112 3.13 0.34 12.07
N HIS A 113 3.18 0.95 10.89
CA HIS A 113 3.13 0.26 9.60
C HIS A 113 4.44 0.28 8.82
N PHE A 114 5.50 0.91 9.35
CA PHE A 114 6.76 1.18 8.64
C PHE A 114 7.37 -0.05 7.97
N HIS A 115 7.47 -1.16 8.71
CA HIS A 115 7.98 -2.42 8.16
C HIS A 115 6.89 -3.20 7.42
N GLN A 116 5.67 -3.19 7.95
CA GLN A 116 4.56 -4.02 7.47
C GLN A 116 4.24 -3.79 5.98
N VAL A 117 4.23 -2.53 5.53
CA VAL A 117 3.81 -2.19 4.15
C VAL A 117 4.77 -2.68 3.07
N HIS A 118 5.98 -3.08 3.46
CA HIS A 118 6.98 -3.68 2.58
C HIS A 118 7.27 -5.16 2.91
N ALA A 119 6.61 -5.72 3.93
CA ALA A 119 6.83 -7.09 4.42
C ALA A 119 6.04 -8.15 3.63
N HIS A 120 5.80 -7.91 2.34
CA HIS A 120 5.10 -8.86 1.48
C HIS A 120 6.04 -9.92 0.88
N GLY A 121 7.36 -9.78 0.96
CA GLY A 121 8.31 -10.81 0.49
C GLY A 121 8.41 -10.93 -1.04
N VAL A 122 8.23 -9.82 -1.76
CA VAL A 122 8.36 -9.75 -3.22
C VAL A 122 9.27 -8.56 -3.54
N PRO A 123 10.21 -8.67 -4.50
CA PRO A 123 11.01 -7.53 -4.93
C PRO A 123 10.14 -6.48 -5.64
N TYR A 124 10.64 -5.26 -5.76
CA TYR A 124 10.05 -4.21 -6.59
C TYR A 124 10.77 -4.15 -7.95
N ASP A 125 10.08 -3.65 -8.98
CA ASP A 125 10.69 -3.33 -10.27
C ASP A 125 11.71 -2.19 -10.14
N LEU A 126 11.50 -1.29 -9.17
CA LEU A 126 12.42 -0.25 -8.74
C LEU A 126 12.07 0.16 -7.30
N GLU A 127 13.09 0.39 -6.48
CA GLU A 127 12.93 1.09 -5.20
C GLU A 127 13.53 2.50 -5.28
N VAL A 128 12.80 3.48 -4.74
CA VAL A 128 13.27 4.87 -4.59
C VAL A 128 13.28 5.26 -3.12
N ASP A 129 14.31 5.99 -2.68
CA ASP A 129 14.46 6.43 -1.29
C ASP A 129 14.22 7.94 -1.14
N THR A 130 13.14 8.29 -0.44
CA THR A 130 12.75 9.68 -0.22
C THR A 130 13.37 10.32 1.03
N SER A 131 14.31 9.64 1.69
CA SER A 131 15.06 10.18 2.84
C SER A 131 16.06 11.25 2.40
N ALA A 132 16.81 10.93 1.34
CA ALA A 132 17.90 11.76 0.82
C ALA A 132 17.61 12.33 -0.58
N SER A 133 16.69 11.72 -1.33
CA SER A 133 16.32 12.19 -2.67
C SER A 133 15.10 13.11 -2.65
N SER A 134 15.11 14.10 -3.55
CA SER A 134 13.95 14.96 -3.77
C SER A 134 12.82 14.21 -4.49
N PRO A 135 11.55 14.63 -4.32
CA PRO A 135 10.44 14.03 -5.06
C PRO A 135 10.63 14.09 -6.59
N ARG A 136 11.31 15.12 -7.10
CA ARG A 136 11.63 15.26 -8.52
C ARG A 136 12.59 14.16 -8.97
N PHE A 137 13.67 13.96 -8.24
CA PHE A 137 14.67 12.95 -8.57
C PHE A 137 14.07 11.54 -8.55
N CYS A 138 13.25 11.23 -7.53
CA CYS A 138 12.55 9.93 -7.49
C CYS A 138 11.62 9.74 -8.69
N ALA A 139 10.90 10.79 -9.10
CA ALA A 139 10.01 10.72 -10.27
C ALA A 139 10.80 10.50 -11.57
N GLU A 140 11.94 11.16 -11.74
CA GLU A 140 12.82 10.97 -12.90
C GLU A 140 13.39 9.54 -12.97
N ALA A 141 13.78 8.97 -11.82
CA ALA A 141 14.22 7.57 -11.74
C ALA A 141 13.09 6.59 -12.12
N ILE A 142 11.85 6.86 -11.68
CA ILE A 142 10.68 6.07 -12.06
C ILE A 142 10.43 6.18 -13.55
N ILE A 143 10.46 7.39 -14.14
CA ILE A 143 10.28 7.59 -15.58
C ILE A 143 11.30 6.78 -16.37
N ALA A 144 12.58 6.83 -16.00
CA ALA A 144 13.63 6.04 -16.64
C ALA A 144 13.38 4.52 -16.52
N ARG A 145 12.80 4.04 -15.42
CA ARG A 145 12.44 2.62 -15.26
C ARG A 145 11.32 2.18 -16.21
N LEU A 146 10.43 3.08 -16.63
CA LEU A 146 9.34 2.75 -17.55
C LEU A 146 9.82 2.40 -18.96
N ASP A 147 11.08 2.73 -19.31
CA ASP A 147 11.68 2.39 -20.61
C ASP A 147 11.97 0.88 -20.76
N SER A 148 11.79 0.09 -19.70
CA SER A 148 11.91 -1.37 -19.71
C SER A 148 10.63 -2.02 -19.19
N PRO A 149 10.24 -3.21 -19.71
CA PRO A 149 9.04 -3.91 -19.23
C PRO A 149 9.06 -4.18 -17.71
N PRO A 150 7.89 -4.25 -17.07
CA PRO A 150 7.78 -4.69 -15.68
C PRO A 150 7.87 -6.21 -15.59
N GLU A 151 8.51 -6.71 -14.54
CA GLU A 151 8.82 -8.15 -14.40
C GLU A 151 8.13 -8.77 -13.18
N VAL A 152 7.91 -7.99 -12.12
CA VAL A 152 7.51 -8.52 -10.82
C VAL A 152 6.12 -9.15 -10.86
N PHE A 153 5.12 -8.44 -11.37
CA PHE A 153 3.73 -8.93 -11.39
C PHE A 153 3.58 -10.22 -12.23
N PRO A 154 4.12 -10.28 -13.47
CA PRO A 154 4.15 -11.53 -14.24
C PRO A 154 4.90 -12.68 -13.55
N CYS A 155 6.00 -12.39 -12.83
CA CYS A 155 6.74 -13.40 -12.08
C CYS A 155 5.91 -13.95 -10.92
N LEU A 156 5.41 -13.07 -10.05
CA LEU A 156 4.63 -13.46 -8.88
C LEU A 156 3.38 -14.26 -9.25
N ARG A 157 2.72 -13.94 -10.38
CA ARG A 157 1.57 -14.71 -10.85
C ARG A 157 1.92 -16.15 -11.19
N ARG A 158 3.06 -16.37 -11.86
CA ARG A 158 3.53 -17.72 -12.23
C ARG A 158 3.80 -18.55 -10.98
N ASP A 159 4.45 -17.95 -9.98
CA ASP A 159 4.73 -18.63 -8.71
C ASP A 159 3.44 -19.01 -7.98
N VAL A 160 2.47 -18.10 -7.89
CA VAL A 160 1.18 -18.34 -7.23
C VAL A 160 0.35 -19.42 -7.94
N VAL A 161 0.41 -19.49 -9.27
CA VAL A 161 -0.28 -20.53 -10.04
C VAL A 161 0.39 -21.89 -9.85
N ALA A 162 1.73 -21.94 -9.81
CA ALA A 162 2.49 -23.16 -9.59
C ALA A 162 2.23 -23.77 -8.20
N ASP A 163 1.95 -22.96 -7.18
CA ASP A 163 1.70 -23.40 -5.81
C ASP A 163 0.24 -23.84 -5.53
N ARG A 164 -0.69 -23.77 -6.50
CA ARG A 164 -2.07 -24.25 -6.29
C ARG A 164 -2.13 -25.78 -6.37
N PRO A 165 -2.67 -26.48 -5.35
CA PRO A 165 -2.87 -27.92 -5.43
C PRO A 165 -3.85 -28.26 -6.57
N HIS A 166 -3.50 -29.30 -7.35
CA HIS A 166 -4.31 -29.85 -8.44
C HIS A 166 -5.65 -30.43 -7.97
#